data_AF-A0A6P1CHS6-F1
#
_entry.id   AF-A0A6P1CHS6-F1
#
_cell.length_a   1.000
_cell.length_b   1.000
_cell.length_c   1.000
_cell.angle_alpha   90.00
_cell.angle_beta   90.00
_cell.angle_gamma   90.00
#
_symmetry.space_group_name_H-M   'P 1'
#
loop_
_entity.id
_entity.type
_entity.pdbx_description
1 polymer ?
#
loop_
_entity_poly.entity_id
_entity_poly.type
_entity_poly.pdbx_seq_one_letter_code
_entity_poly.pdbx_strand_id
1 'polypeptide(L)'
;MSASKSPTLLNHTQTVQGRNVNPSSEPCIEQTLREIGRSVGIDKDVFNRAVADQAILERLNKLTDQATDEFEVEGTPPFFVNGKKITGAPSLEEMRSAIAAALNGH
;
A
#
# COMPACT_ATOMS: atom_id res chain seq x y z
N MET A 1 2.54 -5.52 -58.31
CA MET A 1 1.34 -5.00 -57.63
C MET A 1 1.47 -5.32 -56.15
N SER A 2 1.41 -4.27 -55.32
CA SER A 2 1.61 -4.29 -53.88
C SER A 2 0.38 -4.85 -53.16
N ALA A 3 0.57 -5.65 -52.11
CA ALA A 3 -0.41 -5.83 -51.05
C ALA A 3 0.29 -6.33 -49.77
N SER A 4 0.61 -5.37 -48.91
CA SER A 4 0.95 -5.55 -47.50
C SER A 4 -0.20 -6.23 -46.75
N LYS A 5 0.09 -7.23 -45.90
CA LYS A 5 -0.81 -7.67 -44.83
C LYS A 5 -0.01 -7.80 -43.54
N SER A 6 -0.30 -6.92 -42.59
CA SER A 6 0.28 -6.84 -41.25
C SER A 6 0.12 -8.15 -40.46
N PRO A 7 1.10 -8.54 -39.62
CA PRO A 7 0.92 -9.66 -38.70
C PRO A 7 0.18 -9.20 -37.44
N THR A 8 -0.97 -9.83 -37.18
CA THR A 8 -1.74 -9.72 -35.94
C THR A 8 -0.95 -10.30 -34.78
N LEU A 9 -0.79 -9.53 -33.70
CA LEU A 9 -0.10 -9.96 -32.48
C LEU A 9 -0.87 -11.08 -31.78
N LEU A 10 -0.16 -12.16 -31.47
CA LEU A 10 -0.65 -13.34 -30.78
C LEU A 10 -0.71 -13.06 -29.26
N ASN A 11 -1.91 -12.93 -28.71
CA ASN A 11 -2.10 -12.77 -27.26
C ASN A 11 -1.76 -14.10 -26.55
N HIS A 12 -0.71 -14.09 -25.72
CA HIS A 12 -0.35 -15.22 -24.85
C HIS A 12 -1.31 -15.29 -23.67
N THR A 13 -2.26 -16.23 -23.72
CA THR A 13 -3.12 -16.55 -22.59
C THR A 13 -2.36 -17.45 -21.62
N GLN A 14 -2.06 -16.99 -20.41
CA GLN A 14 -1.54 -17.85 -19.33
C GLN A 14 -2.71 -18.53 -18.62
N THR A 15 -2.68 -19.85 -18.55
CA THR A 15 -3.72 -20.68 -17.91
C THR A 15 -3.34 -20.95 -16.46
N VAL A 16 -4.18 -20.52 -15.51
CA VAL A 16 -4.15 -21.00 -14.11
C VAL A 16 -5.48 -21.72 -13.83
N GLN A 17 -5.40 -23.04 -13.62
CA GLN A 17 -6.43 -23.87 -12.96
C GLN A 17 -7.86 -23.82 -13.56
N GLY A 18 -8.01 -24.06 -14.86
CA GLY A 18 -9.26 -24.57 -15.46
C GLY A 18 -10.52 -23.68 -15.37
N ARG A 19 -10.41 -22.46 -14.83
CA ARG A 19 -11.46 -21.43 -14.93
C ARG A 19 -11.17 -20.55 -16.13
N ASN A 20 -12.15 -20.38 -17.01
CA ASN A 20 -12.13 -19.35 -18.03
C ASN A 20 -12.31 -17.99 -17.32
N VAL A 21 -11.21 -17.45 -16.79
CA VAL A 21 -11.17 -16.11 -16.23
C VAL A 21 -11.15 -15.12 -17.39
N ASN A 22 -12.26 -14.42 -17.59
CA ASN A 22 -12.26 -13.22 -18.39
C ASN A 22 -11.39 -12.20 -17.64
N PRO A 23 -10.32 -11.63 -18.23
CA PRO A 23 -9.45 -10.66 -17.54
C PRO A 23 -10.17 -9.38 -17.10
N SER A 24 -11.45 -9.25 -17.46
CA SER A 24 -12.34 -8.12 -17.15
C SER A 24 -13.15 -8.29 -15.85
N SER A 25 -13.05 -9.42 -15.14
CA SER A 25 -13.87 -9.73 -13.96
C SER A 25 -13.16 -9.70 -12.61
N GLU A 26 -11.83 -9.50 -12.61
CA GLU A 26 -11.05 -9.24 -11.40
C GLU A 26 -10.72 -7.74 -11.38
N PRO A 27 -10.99 -6.98 -10.31
CA PRO A 27 -10.51 -5.62 -10.23
C PRO A 27 -8.97 -5.66 -10.24
N CYS A 28 -8.37 -5.11 -11.30
CA CYS A 28 -6.92 -4.92 -11.33
C CYS A 28 -6.55 -4.00 -10.15
N ILE A 29 -5.83 -4.52 -9.17
CA ILE A 29 -5.47 -3.79 -7.93
C ILE A 29 -4.79 -2.46 -8.25
N GLU A 30 -3.96 -2.42 -9.29
CA GLU A 30 -3.31 -1.19 -9.76
C GLU A 30 -4.34 -0.16 -10.23
N GLN A 31 -5.34 -0.59 -11.01
CA GLN A 31 -6.41 0.29 -11.46
C GLN A 31 -7.18 0.86 -10.27
N THR A 32 -7.55 0.03 -9.31
CA THR A 32 -8.23 0.47 -8.08
C THR A 32 -7.39 1.49 -7.31
N LEU A 33 -6.09 1.25 -7.14
CA LEU A 33 -5.18 2.18 -6.46
C LEU A 33 -5.03 3.51 -7.21
N ARG A 34 -5.02 3.49 -8.55
CA ARG A 34 -5.03 4.72 -9.37
C ARG A 34 -6.31 5.51 -9.22
N GLU A 35 -7.45 4.83 -9.15
CA GLU A 35 -8.75 5.47 -8.92
C GLU A 35 -8.83 6.14 -7.54
N ILE A 36 -8.29 5.48 -6.50
CA ILE A 36 -8.15 6.05 -5.16
C ILE A 36 -7.18 7.24 -5.19
N GLY A 37 -6.01 7.11 -5.82
CA GLY A 37 -5.04 8.20 -5.94
C GLY A 37 -5.66 9.43 -6.62
N ARG A 38 -6.39 9.21 -7.71
CA ARG A 38 -7.10 10.28 -8.41
C ARG A 38 -8.15 10.97 -7.54
N SER A 39 -8.86 10.24 -6.68
CA SER A 39 -9.89 10.84 -5.80
C SER A 39 -9.29 11.81 -4.77
N VAL A 40 -8.00 11.66 -4.45
CA VAL A 40 -7.24 12.55 -3.56
C VAL A 40 -6.28 13.49 -4.31
N GLY A 41 -6.39 13.60 -5.64
CA GLY A 41 -5.62 14.54 -6.46
C GLY A 41 -4.21 14.07 -6.86
N ILE A 42 -3.88 12.79 -6.72
CA ILE A 42 -2.63 12.22 -7.24
C ILE A 42 -2.79 11.96 -8.74
N ASP A 43 -2.00 12.68 -9.55
CA ASP A 43 -1.95 12.48 -11.00
C ASP A 43 -1.27 11.16 -11.39
N LYS A 44 -1.61 10.64 -12.58
CA LYS A 44 -1.07 9.39 -13.13
C LYS A 44 0.46 9.36 -13.15
N ASP A 45 1.12 10.44 -13.53
CA ASP A 45 2.59 10.46 -13.64
C ASP A 45 3.24 10.48 -12.25
N VAL A 46 2.61 11.14 -11.28
CA VAL A 46 3.03 11.09 -9.88
C VAL A 46 2.90 9.67 -9.33
N PHE A 47 1.76 9.02 -9.58
CA PHE A 47 1.53 7.63 -9.18
C PHE A 47 2.59 6.69 -9.79
N ASN A 48 2.83 6.80 -11.09
CA ASN A 48 3.81 5.97 -11.81
C ASN A 48 5.20 6.12 -11.22
N ARG A 49 5.63 7.36 -10.94
CA ARG A 49 6.92 7.61 -10.30
C ARG A 49 6.97 7.00 -8.91
N ALA A 50 5.94 7.20 -8.09
CA ALA A 50 5.91 6.69 -6.73
C ALA A 50 6.00 5.15 -6.66
N VAL A 51 5.30 4.45 -7.54
CA VAL A 51 5.30 2.97 -7.58
C VAL A 51 6.62 2.40 -8.14
N ALA A 52 7.30 3.12 -9.03
CA ALA A 52 8.56 2.67 -9.63
C ALA A 52 9.82 3.10 -8.86
N ASP A 53 9.69 3.95 -7.84
CA ASP A 53 10.82 4.52 -7.11
C ASP A 53 11.37 3.53 -6.07
N GLN A 54 12.53 2.97 -6.38
CA GLN A 54 13.24 2.02 -5.50
C GLN A 54 13.63 2.65 -4.17
N ALA A 55 13.96 3.93 -4.13
CA ALA A 55 14.33 4.60 -2.89
C ALA A 55 13.12 4.74 -1.95
N ILE A 56 11.89 4.87 -2.50
CA ILE A 56 10.67 4.81 -1.69
C ILE A 56 10.50 3.41 -1.09
N LEU A 57 10.66 2.36 -1.89
CA LEU A 57 10.54 0.97 -1.43
C LEU A 57 11.56 0.65 -0.33
N GLU A 58 12.83 1.03 -0.50
CA GLU A 58 13.88 0.84 0.49
C GLU A 58 13.55 1.52 1.82
N ARG A 59 13.00 2.74 1.77
CA ARG A 59 12.57 3.45 2.99
C ARG A 59 11.37 2.77 3.67
N LEU A 60 10.43 2.21 2.91
CA LEU A 60 9.29 1.46 3.47
C LEU A 60 9.76 0.19 4.17
N ASN A 61 10.68 -0.55 3.55
CA ASN A 61 11.27 -1.75 4.16
C ASN A 61 12.01 -1.40 5.45
N LYS A 62 12.89 -0.39 5.42
CA LYS A 62 13.61 0.07 6.61
C LYS A 62 12.66 0.51 7.73
N LEU A 63 11.57 1.20 7.40
CA LEU A 63 10.57 1.61 8.40
C LEU A 63 9.87 0.39 9.01
N THR A 64 9.59 -0.63 8.19
CA THR A 64 8.94 -1.87 8.63
C THR A 64 9.87 -2.66 9.55
N ASP A 65 11.14 -2.82 9.17
CA ASP A 65 12.17 -3.49 9.96
C ASP A 65 12.37 -2.77 11.31
N GLN A 66 12.44 -1.43 11.30
CA GLN A 66 12.55 -0.65 12.53
C GLN A 66 11.33 -0.88 13.45
N ALA A 67 10.12 -0.92 12.88
CA ALA A 67 8.91 -1.15 13.65
C ALA A 67 8.90 -2.53 14.30
N THR A 68 9.36 -3.57 13.60
CA THR A 68 9.42 -4.94 14.14
C THR A 68 10.57 -5.12 15.12
N ASP A 69 11.76 -4.65 14.78
CA ASP A 69 13.00 -5.03 15.47
C ASP A 69 13.29 -4.12 16.67
N GLU A 70 13.00 -2.82 16.55
CA GLU A 70 13.28 -1.84 17.61
C GLU A 70 12.04 -1.57 18.48
N PHE A 71 10.86 -1.54 17.87
CA PHE A 71 9.60 -1.19 18.55
C PHE A 71 8.71 -2.40 18.87
N GLU A 72 9.16 -3.61 18.49
CA GLU A 72 8.48 -4.89 18.73
C GLU A 72 7.02 -4.89 18.25
N VAL A 73 6.73 -4.21 17.13
CA VAL A 73 5.37 -4.13 16.59
C VAL A 73 4.97 -5.48 15.98
N GLU A 74 4.06 -6.18 16.63
CA GLU A 74 3.55 -7.50 16.18
C GLU A 74 2.34 -7.39 15.24
N GLY A 75 1.67 -6.23 15.21
CA GLY A 75 0.49 -6.01 14.39
C GLY A 75 -0.06 -4.59 14.53
N THR A 76 -0.78 -4.13 13.52
CA THR A 76 -1.34 -2.77 13.46
C THR A 76 -2.79 -2.71 13.95
N PRO A 77 -3.19 -1.66 14.70
CA PRO A 77 -2.37 -0.51 15.11
C PRO A 77 -1.67 -0.72 16.47
N PRO A 78 -0.39 -0.35 16.61
CA PRO A 78 0.15 0.17 17.85
C PRO A 78 0.28 1.71 17.78
N PHE A 79 0.18 2.37 18.92
CA PHE A 79 0.51 3.79 19.08
C PHE A 79 1.64 3.95 20.08
N PHE A 80 2.42 5.01 19.95
CA PHE A 80 3.46 5.36 20.92
C PHE A 80 3.26 6.81 21.38
N VAL A 81 3.14 7.02 22.68
CA VAL A 81 3.01 8.37 23.28
C VAL A 81 4.19 8.56 24.25
N ASN A 82 5.11 9.46 23.92
CA ASN A 82 6.37 9.67 24.65
C ASN A 82 7.13 8.36 24.96
N GLY A 83 7.25 7.48 23.96
CA GLY A 83 7.93 6.18 24.10
C GLY A 83 7.10 5.08 24.78
N LYS A 84 5.93 5.40 25.37
CA LYS A 84 5.02 4.39 25.90
C LYS A 84 4.19 3.77 24.79
N LYS A 85 4.34 2.46 24.60
CA LYS A 85 3.56 1.66 23.65
C LYS A 85 2.12 1.46 24.14
N ILE A 86 1.17 1.68 23.25
CA ILE A 86 -0.26 1.42 23.41
C ILE A 86 -0.64 0.42 22.33
N THR A 87 -1.01 -0.79 22.74
CA THR A 87 -1.35 -1.88 21.82
C THR A 87 -2.85 -2.01 21.62
N GLY A 88 -3.24 -2.61 20.50
CA GLY A 88 -4.64 -2.79 20.13
C GLY A 88 -5.26 -1.52 19.55
N ALA A 89 -6.58 -1.51 19.41
CA ALA A 89 -7.34 -0.35 18.95
C ALA A 89 -7.94 0.40 20.16
N PRO A 90 -7.18 1.30 20.82
CA PRO A 90 -7.69 2.03 21.97
C PRO A 90 -8.91 2.87 21.58
N SER A 91 -9.84 2.99 22.50
CA SER A 91 -10.91 3.98 22.41
C SER A 91 -10.34 5.41 22.42
N LEU A 92 -11.15 6.36 21.97
CA LEU A 92 -10.79 7.77 21.99
C LEU A 92 -10.42 8.24 23.41
N GLU A 93 -11.15 7.81 24.43
CA GLU A 93 -10.93 8.21 25.82
C GLU A 93 -9.61 7.65 26.38
N GLU A 94 -9.27 6.41 26.05
CA GLU A 94 -7.98 5.82 26.42
C GLU A 94 -6.81 6.58 25.79
N MET A 95 -6.93 6.96 24.51
CA MET A 95 -5.94 7.78 23.84
C MET A 95 -5.82 9.18 24.47
N ARG A 96 -6.95 9.84 24.78
CA ARG A 96 -6.97 11.14 25.47
C ARG A 96 -6.27 11.07 26.82
N SER A 97 -6.58 10.03 27.60
CA SER A 97 -5.96 9.80 28.91
C SER A 97 -4.45 9.58 28.78
N ALA A 98 -4.01 8.77 27.81
CA ALA A 98 -2.59 8.53 27.57
C ALA A 98 -1.82 9.81 27.19
N ILE A 99 -2.41 10.65 26.32
CA ILE A 99 -1.83 11.95 25.95
C ILE A 99 -1.80 12.90 27.15
N ALA A 100 -2.90 13.01 27.91
CA ALA A 100 -2.98 13.86 29.08
C ALA A 100 -1.96 13.45 30.16
N ALA A 101 -1.76 12.15 30.38
CA ALA A 101 -0.73 11.64 31.28
C ALA A 101 0.68 12.01 30.80
N ALA A 102 0.94 11.94 29.50
CA ALA A 102 2.24 12.26 28.91
C ALA A 102 2.62 13.75 28.99
N LEU A 103 1.64 14.65 29.12
CA LEU A 103 1.86 16.10 29.27
C LEU A 103 2.24 16.52 30.70
N ASN A 104 1.94 15.68 31.71
CA ASN A 104 2.14 16.00 33.13
C ASN A 104 3.36 15.28 33.75
N GLY A 105 4.07 14.45 32.97
CA GLY A 105 5.24 13.70 33.42
C GLY A 105 6.54 14.28 32.88
N HIS A 106 7.06 15.31 33.55
CA HIS A 106 8.44 15.79 33.45
C HIS A 106 9.05 15.88 34.84
#